data_AF-A0A166G2T3-F1
#
_entry.id   AF-A0A166G2T3-F1
#
_cell.length_a   1.000
_cell.length_b   1.000
_cell.length_c   1.000
_cell.angle_alpha   90.00
_cell.angle_beta   90.00
_cell.angle_gamma   90.00
#
_symmetry.space_group_name_H-M   'P 1'
#
loop_
_entity.id
_entity.type
_entity.pdbx_description
1 polymer ?
#
loop_
_entity_poly.entity_id
_entity_poly.type
_entity_poly.pdbx_seq_one_letter_code
_entity_poly.pdbx_strand_id
1 'polypeptide(L)'
;GAANAIDLLEKEQDAALCAAAAIRRRMNALRPISRLPPEVLALVFRAYALHPRFEAPSTIIGSGWLDVIQVCHSWRQAALGSPSLWSSQDIPIGWGENWAHEFATRAGTTPVEL
;
A
#
# COMPACT_ATOMS: atom_id res chain seq x y z
N GLY A 1 -33.37 -12.21 -19.43
CA GLY A 1 -34.15 -11.75 -18.27
C GLY A 1 -33.35 -10.75 -17.47
N ALA A 2 -33.98 -10.03 -16.54
CA ALA A 2 -33.36 -8.91 -15.79
C ALA A 2 -32.02 -9.25 -15.11
N ALA A 3 -31.83 -10.48 -14.62
CA ALA A 3 -30.55 -10.94 -14.06
C ALA A 3 -29.38 -10.85 -15.05
N ASN A 4 -29.59 -11.23 -16.32
CA ASN A 4 -28.56 -11.13 -17.36
C ASN A 4 -28.21 -9.67 -17.71
N ALA A 5 -29.13 -8.73 -17.48
CA ALA A 5 -28.89 -7.31 -17.70
C ALA A 5 -28.07 -6.70 -16.54
N ILE A 6 -28.30 -7.12 -15.30
CA ILE A 6 -27.51 -6.70 -14.13
C ILE A 6 -26.07 -7.18 -14.27
N ASP A 7 -25.86 -8.47 -14.56
CA ASP A 7 -24.53 -9.05 -14.77
C ASP A 7 -23.75 -8.32 -15.88
N LEU A 8 -24.45 -7.87 -16.93
CA LEU A 8 -23.82 -7.11 -18.01
C LEU A 8 -23.37 -5.72 -17.54
N LEU A 9 -24.23 -5.02 -16.80
CA LEU A 9 -23.91 -3.70 -16.26
C LEU A 9 -22.78 -3.75 -15.22
N GLU A 10 -22.73 -4.80 -14.39
CA GLU A 10 -21.63 -5.03 -13.46
C GLU A 10 -20.31 -5.25 -14.20
N LYS A 11 -20.31 -6.06 -15.26
CA LYS A 11 -19.12 -6.24 -16.12
C LYS A 11 -18.68 -4.94 -16.80
N GLU A 12 -19.63 -4.14 -17.27
CA GLU A 12 -19.32 -2.83 -17.84
C GLU A 12 -18.71 -1.87 -16.81
N GLN A 13 -19.25 -1.86 -15.58
CA GLN A 13 -18.71 -1.08 -14.47
C GLN A 13 -17.28 -1.53 -14.13
N ASP A 14 -17.03 -2.82 -14.00
CA ASP A 14 -15.71 -3.38 -13.73
C ASP A 14 -14.70 -3.01 -14.83
N ALA A 15 -15.12 -3.12 -16.10
CA ALA A 15 -14.29 -2.72 -17.23
C ALA A 15 -13.95 -1.23 -17.20
N ALA A 16 -14.92 -0.37 -16.87
CA ALA A 16 -14.70 1.07 -16.73
C ALA A 16 -13.75 1.40 -15.56
N LEU A 17 -13.90 0.73 -14.41
CA LEU A 17 -13.00 0.88 -13.27
C LEU A 17 -11.56 0.45 -13.60
N CYS A 18 -11.41 -0.66 -14.33
CA CYS A 18 -10.11 -1.14 -14.81
C CYS A 18 -9.45 -0.13 -15.77
N ALA A 19 -10.21 0.40 -16.73
CA ALA A 19 -9.72 1.42 -17.66
C ALA A 19 -9.29 2.70 -16.92
N ALA A 20 -10.11 3.18 -15.99
CA ALA A 20 -9.78 4.34 -15.17
C ALA A 20 -8.53 4.10 -14.32
N ALA A 21 -8.36 2.91 -13.74
CA ALA A 21 -7.16 2.54 -13.00
C ALA A 21 -5.90 2.54 -13.89
N ALA A 22 -6.01 2.03 -15.13
CA ALA A 22 -4.90 2.05 -16.09
C ALA A 22 -4.49 3.49 -16.47
N ILE A 23 -5.46 4.39 -16.69
CA ILE A 23 -5.20 5.81 -16.94
C ILE A 23 -4.48 6.45 -15.75
N ARG A 24 -4.98 6.24 -14.53
CA ARG A 24 -4.33 6.74 -13.30
C ARG A 24 -2.89 6.24 -13.16
N ARG A 25 -2.62 4.97 -13.48
CA ARG A 25 -1.26 4.40 -13.46
C ARG A 25 -0.33 5.14 -14.43
N ARG A 26 -0.78 5.38 -15.67
CA ARG A 26 -0.01 6.13 -16.67
C ARG A 26 0.24 7.57 -16.23
N MET A 27 -0.76 8.25 -15.69
CA MET A 27 -0.61 9.61 -15.16
C MET A 27 0.37 9.67 -13.99
N ASN A 28 0.31 8.69 -13.07
CA ASN A 28 1.24 8.61 -11.96
C ASN A 28 2.67 8.37 -12.45
N ALA A 29 2.88 7.52 -13.45
CA ALA A 29 4.21 7.29 -14.05
C ALA A 29 4.85 8.58 -14.63
N LEU A 30 4.05 9.59 -14.97
CA LEU A 30 4.55 10.89 -15.44
C LEU A 30 4.95 11.84 -14.28
N ARG A 31 4.55 11.55 -13.05
CA ARG A 31 4.90 12.37 -11.88
C ARG A 31 6.39 12.21 -11.56
N PRO A 32 7.09 13.29 -11.14
CA PRO A 32 8.51 13.22 -10.79
C PRO A 32 8.84 12.15 -9.75
N ILE A 33 8.00 12.00 -8.73
CA ILE A 33 8.20 11.01 -7.65
C ILE A 33 8.14 9.55 -8.14
N SER A 34 7.41 9.27 -9.22
CA SER A 34 7.31 7.93 -9.80
C SER A 34 8.50 7.57 -10.70
N ARG A 35 9.45 8.49 -10.89
CA ARG A 35 10.74 8.24 -11.58
C ARG A 35 11.83 7.78 -10.62
N LEU A 36 11.59 7.84 -9.31
CA LEU A 36 12.53 7.34 -8.33
C LEU A 36 12.61 5.81 -8.42
N PRO A 37 13.82 5.23 -8.29
CA PRO A 37 13.97 3.79 -8.14
C PRO A 37 13.17 3.26 -6.94
N PRO A 38 12.63 2.03 -7.00
CA PRO A 38 11.90 1.41 -5.90
C PRO A 38 12.65 1.43 -4.56
N GLU A 39 13.97 1.30 -4.59
CA GLU A 39 14.85 1.32 -3.41
C GLU A 39 14.85 2.70 -2.74
N VAL A 40 14.86 3.77 -3.54
CA VAL A 40 14.79 5.15 -3.03
C VAL A 40 13.41 5.43 -2.44
N LEU A 41 12.34 4.95 -3.09
CA LEU A 41 10.98 5.03 -2.52
C LEU A 41 10.89 4.27 -1.19
N ALA A 42 11.48 3.08 -1.10
CA ALA A 42 11.52 2.32 0.14
C ALA A 42 12.23 3.06 1.28
N LEU A 43 13.35 3.75 1.00
CA LEU A 43 14.03 4.60 1.98
C LEU A 43 13.15 5.75 2.46
N VAL A 44 12.42 6.41 1.54
CA VAL A 44 11.46 7.46 1.89
C VAL A 44 10.32 6.90 2.76
N PHE A 45 9.78 5.73 2.41
CA PHE A 45 8.73 5.08 3.19
C PHE A 45 9.22 4.65 4.57
N ARG A 46 10.47 4.20 4.70
CA ARG A 46 11.08 3.85 5.98
C ARG A 46 11.26 5.09 6.85
N ALA A 47 11.72 6.19 6.26
CA ALA A 47 11.81 7.47 6.97
C ALA A 47 10.44 7.98 7.42
N TYR A 48 9.40 7.79 6.60
CA TYR A 48 8.01 8.08 6.97
C TYR A 48 7.51 7.17 8.10
N ALA A 49 7.84 5.87 8.08
CA ALA A 49 7.48 4.92 9.13
C ALA A 49 8.09 5.26 10.49
N LEU A 50 9.31 5.80 10.50
CA LEU A 50 10.05 6.18 11.72
C LEU A 50 9.63 7.55 12.27
N HIS A 51 8.85 8.34 11.52
CA HIS A 51 8.39 9.63 12.02
C HIS A 51 7.34 9.40 13.11
N PRO A 52 7.50 9.99 14.31
CA PRO A 52 6.46 9.94 15.33
C PRO A 52 5.18 10.49 14.71
N ARG A 53 4.09 9.72 14.79
CA ARG A 53 2.77 10.21 14.42
C ARG A 53 2.58 11.50 15.20
N PHE A 54 2.52 12.65 14.52
CA PHE A 54 1.93 13.83 15.14
C PHE A 54 0.58 13.36 15.66
N GLU A 55 0.34 13.49 16.96
CA GLU A 55 -0.93 13.18 17.62
C GLU A 55 -1.99 14.14 17.06
N ALA A 56 -2.36 13.96 15.80
CA ALA A 56 -3.48 14.64 15.20
C ALA A 56 -4.72 14.02 15.86
N PRO A 57 -5.64 14.84 16.42
CA PRO A 57 -6.85 14.37 17.09
C PRO A 57 -7.90 13.88 16.08
N SER A 58 -7.48 13.25 14.98
CA SER A 58 -8.37 12.74 13.95
C SER A 58 -8.60 11.25 14.13
N THR A 59 -9.88 10.89 14.24
CA THR A 59 -10.51 9.57 14.31
C THR A 59 -10.18 8.60 13.17
N ILE A 60 -9.20 8.92 12.32
CA ILE A 60 -8.66 8.02 11.31
C ILE A 60 -7.40 7.46 11.92
N ILE A 61 -7.48 6.24 12.46
CA ILE A 61 -6.30 5.44 12.79
C ILE A 61 -5.56 5.24 11.48
N GLY A 62 -4.64 6.16 11.16
CA GLY A 62 -3.73 6.02 10.03
C GLY A 62 -3.00 4.70 10.23
N SER A 63 -2.95 3.89 9.18
CA SER A 63 -2.40 2.53 9.22
C SER A 63 -0.87 2.50 9.43
N GLY A 64 -0.30 3.64 9.83
CA GLY A 64 1.12 3.91 9.92
C GLY A 64 1.70 4.09 8.52
N TRP A 65 2.87 3.51 8.30
CA TRP A 65 3.50 3.53 7.00
C TRP A 65 2.69 2.82 5.91
N LEU A 66 1.71 1.98 6.26
CA LEU A 66 0.83 1.30 5.29
C LEU A 66 -0.05 2.27 4.49
N ASP A 67 -0.16 3.54 4.87
CA ASP A 67 -0.84 4.53 4.03
C ASP A 67 -0.17 4.64 2.64
N VAL A 68 1.14 4.38 2.55
CA VAL A 68 1.90 4.42 1.28
C VAL A 68 1.45 3.33 0.29
N ILE A 69 0.93 2.19 0.76
CA ILE A 69 0.43 1.10 -0.12
C ILE A 69 -0.93 1.44 -0.75
N GLN A 70 -1.61 2.48 -0.25
CA GLN A 70 -2.90 2.95 -0.78
C GLN A 70 -2.75 4.08 -1.81
N VAL A 71 -1.58 4.73 -1.92
CA VAL A 71 -1.38 5.90 -2.80
C VAL A 71 -1.46 5.53 -4.28
N CYS A 72 -0.61 4.62 -4.75
CA CYS A 72 -0.62 4.17 -6.14
C CYS A 72 -0.02 2.78 -6.31
N HIS A 73 -0.21 2.21 -7.51
CA HIS A 73 0.32 0.88 -7.83
C HIS A 73 1.85 0.79 -7.69
N SER A 74 2.60 1.79 -8.18
CA SER A 74 4.08 1.79 -8.10
C SER A 74 4.57 1.83 -6.64
N TRP A 75 3.95 2.66 -5.81
CA TRP A 75 4.31 2.75 -4.39
C TRP A 75 3.99 1.46 -3.64
N ARG A 76 2.82 0.87 -3.94
CA ARG A 76 2.46 -0.44 -3.40
C ARG A 76 3.49 -1.50 -3.77
N GLN A 77 3.94 -1.56 -5.02
CA GLN A 77 4.96 -2.53 -5.44
C GLN A 77 6.30 -2.30 -4.72
N ALA A 78 6.76 -1.06 -4.64
CA ALA A 78 8.00 -0.73 -3.93
C ALA A 78 7.93 -1.07 -2.43
N ALA A 79 6.80 -0.79 -1.79
CA ALA A 79 6.60 -1.05 -0.37
C ALA A 79 6.43 -2.56 -0.06
N LEU A 80 5.67 -3.30 -0.87
CA LEU A 80 5.53 -4.76 -0.72
C LEU A 80 6.86 -5.50 -0.97
N GLY A 81 7.70 -4.97 -1.87
CA GLY A 81 9.00 -5.53 -2.20
C GLY A 81 10.15 -5.12 -1.28
N SER A 82 9.89 -4.39 -0.20
CA SER A 82 10.92 -3.92 0.74
C SER A 82 10.73 -4.58 2.12
N PRO A 83 11.44 -5.69 2.40
CA PRO A 83 11.33 -6.41 3.66
C PRO A 83 11.55 -5.55 4.90
N SER A 84 12.43 -4.54 4.82
CA SER A 84 12.73 -3.61 5.92
C SER A 84 11.54 -2.78 6.40
N LEU A 85 10.51 -2.58 5.56
CA LEU A 85 9.27 -1.91 6.00
C LEU A 85 8.38 -2.84 6.84
N TRP A 86 8.41 -4.14 6.52
CA TRP A 86 7.61 -5.17 7.18
C TRP A 86 8.29 -5.72 8.45
N SER A 87 9.57 -5.42 8.67
CA SER A 87 10.29 -5.70 9.92
C SER A 87 10.19 -4.58 10.97
N SER A 88 9.42 -3.53 10.71
CA SER A 88 9.29 -2.36 11.59
C SER A 88 8.56 -2.71 12.90
N GLN A 89 8.99 -2.10 14.01
CA GLN A 89 8.55 -2.39 15.39
C GLN A 89 7.05 -2.18 15.66
N ASP A 90 6.37 -1.36 14.87
CA ASP A 90 4.93 -1.11 14.96
C ASP A 90 4.10 -2.20 14.25
N ILE A 91 4.30 -3.48 14.59
CA ILE A 91 3.35 -4.53 14.21
C ILE A 91 2.09 -4.28 15.04
N PRO A 92 0.95 -3.90 14.45
CA PRO A 92 -0.23 -3.63 15.24
C PRO A 92 -0.80 -5.00 15.67
N ILE A 93 -0.40 -5.45 16.87
CA ILE A 93 -0.84 -6.73 17.44
C ILE A 93 -2.38 -6.81 17.49
N GLY A 94 -3.06 -5.66 17.55
CA GLY A 94 -4.51 -5.55 17.51
C GLY A 94 -5.18 -5.77 16.14
N TRP A 95 -4.43 -5.97 15.05
CA TRP A 95 -5.02 -6.16 13.70
C TRP A 95 -5.31 -7.62 13.35
N GLY A 96 -4.97 -8.55 14.26
CA GLY A 96 -5.27 -9.97 14.12
C GLY A 96 -4.16 -10.78 13.46
N GLU A 97 -4.31 -12.11 13.56
CA GLU A 97 -3.29 -13.10 13.18
C GLU A 97 -2.91 -13.03 11.69
N ASN A 98 -3.85 -12.71 10.81
CA ASN A 98 -3.60 -12.60 9.37
C ASN A 98 -2.58 -11.50 9.05
N TRP A 99 -2.65 -10.35 9.75
CA TRP A 99 -1.70 -9.27 9.56
C TRP A 99 -0.34 -9.60 10.17
N ALA A 100 -0.30 -10.22 11.35
CA ALA A 100 0.95 -10.68 11.94
C ALA A 100 1.68 -11.68 11.02
N HIS A 101 0.95 -12.65 10.46
CA HIS A 101 1.48 -13.62 9.50
C HIS A 101 2.00 -12.93 8.23
N GLU A 102 1.26 -11.96 7.70
CA GLU A 102 1.64 -11.22 6.51
C GLU A 102 2.91 -10.37 6.72
N PHE A 103 3.04 -9.71 7.86
CA PHE A 103 4.25 -8.99 8.24
C PHE A 103 5.45 -9.92 8.35
N ALA A 104 5.30 -11.06 9.03
CA ALA A 104 6.35 -12.07 9.12
C ALA A 104 6.76 -12.62 7.74
N THR A 105 5.78 -12.91 6.88
CA THR A 105 6.01 -13.42 5.52
C THR A 105 6.82 -12.43 4.68
N ARG A 106 6.51 -11.13 4.76
CA ARG A 106 7.17 -10.10 3.94
C ARG A 106 8.47 -9.58 4.53
N ALA A 107 8.62 -9.59 5.86
CA ALA A 107 9.90 -9.30 6.51
C ALA A 107 10.97 -10.34 6.16
N GLY A 108 10.54 -11.58 5.88
CA GLY A 108 11.43 -12.68 5.52
C GLY A 108 12.45 -12.94 6.63
N THR A 109 13.74 -12.99 6.28
CA THR A 109 14.85 -13.18 7.21
C THR A 109 15.51 -11.88 7.68
N THR A 110 14.91 -10.72 7.35
CA THR A 110 15.47 -9.42 7.73
C THR A 110 15.50 -9.32 9.26
N PRO A 111 16.66 -9.05 9.88
CA PRO A 111 16.73 -8.87 11.32
C PRO A 111 15.79 -7.74 11.72
N VAL A 112 14.97 -7.98 12.74
CA VAL A 112 14.25 -6.89 13.42
C VAL A 112 15.32 -6.00 14.03
N GLU A 113 15.52 -4.81 13.48
CA GLU A 113 16.37 -3.80 14.11
C GLU A 113 15.64 -3.37 15.39
N LEU A 114 16.18 -3.82 16.54
CA LEU A 114 15.72 -3.48 17.89
C LEU A 114 16.12 -2.05 18.28
#